data_AF-A0AAQ2PSP9-F1
#
_entry.id   AF-A0AAQ2PSP9-F1
#
_cell.length_a   1.000
_cell.length_b   1.000
_cell.length_c   1.000
_cell.angle_alpha   90.00
_cell.angle_beta   90.00
_cell.angle_gamma   90.00
#
_symmetry.space_group_name_H-M   'P 1'
#
loop_
_entity.id
_entity.type
_entity.pdbx_description
1 polymer ?
#
loop_
_entity_poly.entity_id
_entity_poly.type
_entity_poly.pdbx_seq_one_letter_code
_entity_poly.pdbx_strand_id
1 'polypeptide(L)'
;MSKKCLKCGISITDGSSDYCYQCGKDMQQKKQSVPKGIDEEAIGKAESVLNIIAKATLILGTITAIIMFFIGVDKFSDYEIGIELIIASIVLLISSVITWATLKVFCNISNNLQEINKKMKG
;
A
#
# COMPACT_ATOMS: atom_id res chain seq x y z
N MET A 1 -43.89 12.53 6.99
CA MET A 1 -43.28 13.82 6.63
C MET A 1 -42.92 13.78 5.15
N SER A 2 -43.42 14.71 4.33
CA SER A 2 -43.11 14.76 2.88
C SER A 2 -41.72 15.38 2.68
N LYS A 3 -40.83 14.70 1.95
CA LYS A 3 -39.50 15.21 1.59
C LYS A 3 -39.67 16.21 0.43
N LYS A 4 -39.08 17.40 0.53
CA LYS A 4 -39.04 18.39 -0.57
C LYS A 4 -37.66 18.44 -1.20
N CYS A 5 -37.60 18.57 -2.53
CA CYS A 5 -36.36 18.80 -3.26
C CYS A 5 -35.81 20.20 -2.94
N LEU A 6 -34.59 20.31 -2.43
CA LEU A 6 -33.94 21.59 -2.11
C LEU A 6 -33.64 22.47 -3.33
N LYS A 7 -33.57 21.88 -4.53
CA LYS A 7 -33.21 22.60 -5.77
C LYS A 7 -34.41 23.11 -6.54
N CYS A 8 -35.49 22.33 -6.65
CA CYS A 8 -36.70 22.72 -7.38
C CYS A 8 -37.94 22.93 -6.50
N GLY A 9 -37.87 22.66 -5.19
CA GLY A 9 -38.93 22.94 -4.22
C GLY A 9 -40.11 21.97 -4.21
N ILE A 10 -40.11 20.95 -5.09
CA ILE A 10 -41.24 20.04 -5.28
C ILE A 10 -41.27 18.96 -4.20
N SER A 11 -42.48 18.66 -3.73
CA SER A 11 -42.77 17.60 -2.75
C SER A 11 -42.73 16.23 -3.41
N ILE A 12 -41.84 15.35 -2.93
CA ILE A 12 -41.74 13.96 -3.38
C ILE A 12 -42.83 13.17 -2.65
N THR A 13 -43.79 12.63 -3.40
CA THR A 13 -45.00 12.01 -2.86
C THR A 13 -44.86 10.54 -2.49
N ASP A 14 -43.82 9.83 -2.95
CA ASP A 14 -43.75 8.38 -2.75
C ASP A 14 -42.47 7.97 -2.01
N GLY A 15 -42.67 7.33 -0.85
CA GLY A 15 -41.66 7.05 0.17
C GLY A 15 -40.61 5.99 -0.17
N SER A 16 -40.19 5.82 -1.42
CA SER A 16 -39.16 4.81 -1.76
C SER A 16 -38.02 5.27 -2.67
N SER A 17 -38.01 6.50 -3.19
CA SER A 17 -36.87 6.97 -3.99
C SER A 17 -36.38 8.35 -3.56
N ASP A 18 -35.10 8.45 -3.20
CA ASP A 18 -34.37 9.72 -2.98
C ASP A 18 -34.01 10.41 -4.32
N TYR A 19 -34.87 10.21 -5.33
CA TYR A 19 -34.67 10.61 -6.71
C TYR A 19 -35.67 11.73 -7.08
N CYS A 20 -35.16 12.85 -7.58
CA CYS A 20 -35.99 13.94 -8.11
C CYS A 20 -36.01 13.87 -9.64
N TYR A 21 -37.10 13.37 -10.21
CA TYR A 21 -37.31 13.17 -11.65
C TYR A 21 -37.13 14.44 -12.51
N GLN A 22 -37.37 15.63 -11.95
CA GLN A 22 -37.16 16.90 -12.67
C GLN A 22 -35.73 17.42 -12.61
N CYS A 23 -34.96 17.08 -11.58
CA CYS A 23 -33.58 17.57 -11.45
C CYS A 23 -32.56 16.63 -12.10
N GLY A 24 -32.96 15.40 -12.47
CA GLY A 24 -32.13 14.41 -13.17
C GLY A 24 -30.83 14.06 -12.44
N LYS A 25 -30.75 14.31 -11.13
CA LYS A 25 -29.56 14.07 -10.32
C LYS A 25 -29.97 13.37 -9.04
N ASP A 26 -29.33 12.23 -8.76
CA ASP A 26 -29.38 11.59 -7.45
C ASP A 26 -29.01 12.61 -6.38
N MET A 27 -29.85 12.77 -5.35
CA MET A 27 -29.60 13.70 -4.24
C MET A 27 -28.51 13.23 -3.27
N GLN A 28 -27.73 12.23 -3.65
CA GLN A 28 -26.63 11.71 -2.85
C GLN A 28 -25.40 11.71 -3.73
N GLN A 29 -24.76 12.88 -3.90
CA GLN A 29 -23.30 12.85 -3.82
C GLN A 29 -23.00 12.38 -2.40
N LYS A 30 -22.95 11.06 -2.23
CA LYS A 30 -22.29 10.43 -1.11
C LYS A 30 -20.85 10.92 -1.27
N LYS A 31 -20.53 12.08 -0.67
CA LYS A 31 -19.16 12.46 -0.34
C LYS A 31 -18.67 11.20 0.34
N GLN A 32 -17.81 10.47 -0.35
CA GLN A 32 -17.15 9.30 0.19
C GLN A 32 -16.56 9.82 1.48
N SER A 33 -17.18 9.47 2.59
CA SER A 33 -16.79 9.97 3.90
C SER A 33 -15.41 9.37 4.08
N VAL A 34 -14.39 10.17 3.82
CA VAL A 34 -13.01 9.88 4.18
C VAL A 34 -13.10 9.41 5.63
N PRO A 35 -12.74 8.16 5.93
CA PRO A 35 -12.81 7.66 7.30
C PRO A 35 -12.16 8.68 8.21
N LYS A 36 -12.90 9.13 9.23
CA LYS A 36 -12.37 10.06 10.23
C LYS A 36 -11.15 9.41 10.88
N GLY A 37 -10.00 10.05 10.73
CA GLY A 37 -8.85 9.90 11.59
C GLY A 37 -8.00 8.66 11.31
N ILE A 38 -7.20 8.70 10.25
CA ILE A 38 -5.86 8.13 10.36
C ILE A 38 -4.97 9.31 10.72
N ASP A 39 -4.39 9.29 11.94
CA ASP A 39 -3.47 10.31 12.41
C ASP A 39 -2.33 10.46 11.40
N GLU A 40 -2.19 11.63 10.77
CA GLU A 40 -1.15 11.87 9.76
C GLU A 40 0.25 11.64 10.35
N GLU A 41 0.42 11.88 11.65
CA GLU A 41 1.65 11.55 12.39
C GLU A 41 1.88 10.03 12.48
N ALA A 42 0.83 9.23 12.67
CA ALA A 42 0.93 7.77 12.70
C ALA A 42 1.27 7.20 11.32
N ILE A 43 0.73 7.77 10.24
CA ILE A 43 1.07 7.35 8.85
C ILE A 43 2.54 7.67 8.55
N GLY A 44 3.00 8.88 8.86
CA GLY A 44 4.40 9.26 8.65
C GLY A 44 5.39 8.40 9.44
N LYS A 45 5.03 8.01 10.67
CA LYS A 45 5.82 7.04 11.46
C LYS A 45 5.85 5.67 10.80
N ALA A 46 4.70 5.18 10.31
CA ALA A 46 4.61 3.88 9.65
C ALA A 46 5.45 3.82 8.36
N GLU A 47 5.43 4.86 7.53
CA GLU A 47 6.24 4.95 6.30
C GLU A 47 7.75 4.99 6.61
N SER A 48 8.15 5.74 7.63
CA SER A 48 9.55 5.79 8.09
C SER A 48 10.03 4.40 8.52
N VAL A 49 9.23 3.70 9.33
CA VAL A 49 9.50 2.33 9.76
C VAL A 49 9.56 1.39 8.56
N LEU A 50 8.64 1.50 7.62
CA LEU A 50 8.59 0.64 6.43
C LEU A 50 9.84 0.82 5.56
N ASN A 51 10.33 2.05 5.40
CA ASN A 51 11.57 2.34 4.67
C ASN A 51 12.80 1.77 5.40
N ILE A 52 12.84 1.83 6.73
CA ILE A 52 13.89 1.21 7.54
C ILE A 52 13.87 -0.32 7.36
N ILE A 53 12.69 -0.94 7.45
CA ILE A 53 12.52 -2.38 7.23
C ILE A 53 12.99 -2.76 5.83
N ALA A 54 12.62 -2.00 4.80
CA ALA A 54 13.07 -2.28 3.44
C ALA A 54 14.60 -2.32 3.33
N LYS A 55 15.29 -1.32 3.89
CA LYS A 55 16.76 -1.28 3.91
C LYS A 55 17.36 -2.42 4.72
N ALA A 56 16.79 -2.72 5.89
CA ALA A 56 17.25 -3.81 6.75
C ALA A 56 17.12 -5.17 6.04
N THR A 57 15.99 -5.42 5.37
CA THR A 57 15.75 -6.64 4.59
C THR A 57 16.79 -6.81 3.47
N LEU A 58 17.14 -5.73 2.77
CA LEU A 58 18.18 -5.77 1.74
C LEU A 58 19.56 -6.11 2.32
N ILE A 59 19.95 -5.44 3.41
CA ILE A 59 21.26 -5.66 4.06
C ILE A 59 21.36 -7.08 4.61
N LEU A 60 20.37 -7.51 5.40
CA LEU A 60 20.35 -8.84 6.01
C LEU A 60 20.29 -9.95 4.96
N GLY A 61 19.47 -9.78 3.92
CA GLY A 61 19.39 -10.73 2.82
C GLY A 61 20.72 -10.84 2.07
N THR A 62 21.38 -9.72 1.80
CA THR A 62 22.69 -9.70 1.13
C THR A 62 23.75 -10.42 1.96
N ILE A 63 23.85 -10.11 3.26
CA ILE A 63 24.82 -10.77 4.15
C ILE A 63 24.55 -12.27 4.22
N THR A 64 23.28 -12.67 4.41
CA THR A 64 22.89 -14.09 4.51
C THR A 64 23.24 -14.85 3.24
N ALA A 65 22.98 -14.28 2.07
CA ALA A 65 23.32 -14.90 0.81
C ALA A 65 24.83 -15.04 0.60
N ILE A 66 25.62 -14.03 0.97
CA ILE A 66 27.10 -14.12 0.88
C ILE A 66 27.61 -15.26 1.75
N ILE A 67 27.11 -15.38 2.98
CA ILE A 67 27.47 -16.47 3.90
C ILE A 67 27.07 -17.82 3.30
N MET A 68 25.83 -17.96 2.83
CA MET A 68 25.36 -19.20 2.18
C MET A 68 26.19 -19.57 0.95
N PHE A 69 26.58 -18.59 0.13
CA PHE A 69 27.41 -18.83 -1.04
C PHE A 69 28.77 -19.42 -0.65
N PHE A 70 29.46 -18.82 0.32
CA PHE A 70 30.75 -19.35 0.78
C PHE A 70 30.62 -20.71 1.46
N ILE A 71 29.55 -20.96 2.23
CA ILE A 71 29.29 -22.29 2.78
C ILE A 71 29.06 -23.30 1.66
N GLY A 72 28.31 -22.94 0.61
CA GLY A 72 28.09 -23.81 -0.54
C GLY A 72 29.38 -24.14 -1.29
N VAL A 73 30.29 -23.17 -1.43
CA VAL A 73 31.63 -23.38 -2.01
C VAL A 73 32.49 -24.28 -1.13
N ASP A 74 32.49 -24.08 0.19
CA ASP A 74 33.22 -24.95 1.14
C ASP A 74 32.69 -26.40 1.12
N LYS A 75 31.38 -26.55 0.94
CA LYS A 75 30.70 -27.85 0.82
C LYS A 75 30.69 -28.43 -0.58
N PHE A 76 31.42 -27.89 -1.54
CA PHE A 76 31.38 -28.36 -2.93
C PHE A 76 31.86 -29.80 -3.12
N SER A 77 32.65 -30.34 -2.17
CA SER A 77 32.99 -31.77 -2.15
C SER A 77 31.76 -32.67 -2.01
N ASP A 78 30.72 -32.17 -1.35
CA ASP A 78 29.38 -32.72 -1.33
C ASP A 78 28.55 -31.96 -2.38
N TYR A 79 28.72 -32.37 -3.64
CA TYR A 79 28.26 -31.61 -4.80
C TYR A 79 26.77 -31.26 -4.74
N GLU A 80 25.93 -32.17 -4.24
CA GLU A 80 24.48 -31.95 -4.11
C GLU A 80 24.18 -30.80 -3.13
N ILE A 81 24.74 -30.87 -1.92
CA ILE A 81 24.55 -29.85 -0.88
C ILE A 81 25.21 -28.52 -1.28
N GLY A 82 26.42 -28.57 -1.85
CA GLY A 82 27.18 -27.38 -2.25
C GLY A 82 26.45 -26.58 -3.34
N ILE A 83 25.98 -27.25 -4.39
CA ILE A 83 25.22 -26.61 -5.47
C ILE A 83 23.87 -26.09 -4.96
N GLU A 84 23.16 -26.84 -4.13
CA GLU A 84 21.88 -26.39 -3.57
C GLU A 84 22.04 -25.08 -2.77
N LEU A 85 23.07 -24.98 -1.93
CA LEU A 85 23.36 -23.76 -1.17
C LEU A 85 23.76 -22.58 -2.05
N ILE A 86 24.53 -22.82 -3.11
CA ILE A 86 24.90 -21.78 -4.08
C ILE A 86 23.65 -21.27 -4.81
N ILE A 87 22.79 -22.15 -5.30
CA ILE A 87 21.54 -21.77 -5.97
C ILE A 87 20.63 -21.01 -5.00
N ALA A 88 20.45 -21.53 -3.78
CA ALA A 88 19.64 -20.89 -2.74
C ALA A 88 20.15 -19.48 -2.42
N SER A 89 21.48 -19.27 -2.36
CA SER A 89 22.06 -17.95 -2.13
C SER A 89 21.70 -16.94 -3.23
N ILE A 90 21.71 -17.37 -4.49
CA ILE A 90 21.36 -16.51 -5.64
C ILE A 90 19.87 -16.18 -5.61
N VAL A 91 19.02 -17.18 -5.36
CA VAL A 91 17.57 -16.98 -5.24
C VAL A 91 17.26 -16.02 -4.09
N LEU A 92 17.91 -16.19 -2.94
CA LEU A 92 17.73 -15.32 -1.77
C LEU A 92 18.13 -13.87 -2.06
N LEU A 93 19.24 -13.63 -2.79
CA LEU A 93 19.62 -12.28 -3.23
C LEU A 93 18.54 -11.65 -4.10
N ILE A 94 18.07 -12.39 -5.12
CA ILE A 94 17.05 -11.90 -6.04
C ILE A 94 15.77 -11.56 -5.26
N SER A 95 15.31 -12.48 -4.39
CA SER A 95 14.13 -12.26 -3.56
C SER A 95 14.28 -11.05 -2.64
N SER A 96 15.45 -10.87 -2.01
CA SER A 96 15.73 -9.72 -1.14
C SER A 96 15.66 -8.39 -1.90
N VAL A 97 16.23 -8.32 -3.10
CA VAL A 97 16.17 -7.14 -3.97
C VAL A 97 14.74 -6.84 -4.40
N ILE A 98 13.97 -7.87 -4.80
CA ILE A 98 12.56 -7.73 -5.19
C ILE A 98 11.74 -7.19 -4.00
N THR A 99 11.86 -7.80 -2.82
CA THR A 99 11.15 -7.36 -1.62
C THR A 99 11.48 -5.91 -1.27
N TRP A 100 12.76 -5.53 -1.29
CA TRP A 100 13.18 -4.15 -1.09
C TRP A 100 12.56 -3.19 -2.11
N ALA A 101 12.59 -3.54 -3.40
CA ALA A 101 12.03 -2.72 -4.46
C ALA A 101 10.51 -2.54 -4.31
N THR A 102 9.78 -3.61 -4.01
CA THR A 102 8.34 -3.58 -3.76
C THR A 102 8.00 -2.67 -2.57
N LEU A 103 8.73 -2.80 -1.45
CA LEU A 103 8.52 -1.93 -0.28
C LEU A 103 8.79 -0.45 -0.60
N LYS A 104 9.81 -0.17 -1.41
CA LYS A 104 10.13 1.20 -1.85
C LYS A 104 9.01 1.79 -2.71
N VAL A 105 8.42 1.00 -3.60
CA VAL A 105 7.27 1.42 -4.41
C VAL A 105 6.07 1.75 -3.52
N PHE A 106 5.76 0.91 -2.52
CA PHE A 106 4.69 1.20 -1.58
C PHE A 106 4.94 2.47 -0.76
N CYS A 107 6.17 2.69 -0.28
CA CYS A 107 6.53 3.93 0.40
C CYS A 107 6.31 5.16 -0.51
N ASN A 108 6.71 5.08 -1.78
CA ASN A 108 6.54 6.17 -2.74
C ASN A 108 5.06 6.47 -3.03
N ILE A 109 4.24 5.43 -3.23
CA ILE A 109 2.80 5.58 -3.43
C ILE A 109 2.15 6.23 -2.20
N SER A 110 2.51 5.77 -1.01
CA SER A 110 1.99 6.29 0.24
C SER A 110 2.33 7.78 0.43
N ASN A 111 3.60 8.16 0.21
CA ASN A 111 4.05 9.55 0.26
C ASN A 111 3.30 10.45 -0.73
N ASN A 112 3.12 9.99 -1.97
CA ASN A 112 2.39 10.76 -2.99
C ASN A 112 0.92 10.96 -2.61
N LEU A 113 0.26 9.94 -2.06
CA LEU A 113 -1.12 10.05 -1.59
C LEU A 113 -1.25 11.05 -0.42
N GLN A 114 -0.29 11.06 0.50
CA GLN A 114 -0.27 12.06 1.58
C GLN A 114 -0.12 13.47 1.04
N GLU A 115 0.77 13.69 0.06
CA GLU A 115 0.97 15.00 -0.54
C GLU A 115 -0.30 15.52 -1.21
N ILE A 116 -1.00 14.65 -1.95
CA ILE A 116 -2.30 14.98 -2.57
C ILE A 116 -3.33 15.32 -1.48
N ASN A 117 -3.43 14.52 -0.42
CA ASN A 117 -4.37 14.76 0.67
C ASN A 117 -4.11 16.11 1.37
N LYS A 118 -2.85 16.49 1.57
CA LYS A 118 -2.47 17.80 2.11
C LYS A 118 -2.91 18.93 1.18
N LYS A 119 -2.69 18.80 -0.14
CA LYS A 119 -3.11 19.80 -1.14
C LYS A 119 -4.63 19.95 -1.25
N MET A 120 -5.41 18.90 -0.97
CA MET A 120 -6.88 18.94 -1.01
C MET A 120 -7.52 19.55 0.24
N LYS A 121 -6.78 19.66 1.35
CA LYS A 121 -7.25 20.25 2.61
C LYS A 121 -6.91 21.74 2.75
N GLY A 122 -6.03 22.27 1.90
CA GLY A 122 -5.79 23.71 1.74
C GLY A 122 -6.76 24.33 0.76
#